data_AF-A0A0N0T0B4-F1
#
_entry.id   AF-A0A0N0T0B4-F1
#
_cell.length_a   1.000
_cell.length_b   1.000
_cell.length_c   1.000
_cell.angle_alpha   90.00
_cell.angle_beta   90.00
_cell.angle_gamma   90.00
#
_symmetry.space_group_name_H-M   'P 1'
#
loop_
_entity.id
_entity.type
_entity.pdbx_description
1 polymer ?
#
loop_
_entity_poly.entity_id
_entity_poly.type
_entity_poly.pdbx_seq_one_letter_code
_entity_poly.pdbx_strand_id
1 'polypeptide(L)'
;MLDHIDQPWHHCRFEATAAWDHVRPTLAAWTRAVEDDGSNELAVDEALEAVEALRLVLVAVADSEYIDDFLIHVDGDTARFRY
;
A
#
# COMPACT_ATOMS: atom_id res chain seq x y z
N MET A 1 -18.35 17.62 -8.33
CA MET A 1 -18.68 17.53 -6.89
C MET A 1 -17.74 16.46 -6.36
N LEU A 2 -16.59 16.88 -5.84
CA LEU A 2 -15.59 15.98 -5.29
C LEU A 2 -15.84 15.96 -3.79
N ASP A 3 -16.72 15.07 -3.35
CA ASP A 3 -16.81 14.72 -1.93
C ASP A 3 -15.68 13.73 -1.67
N HIS A 4 -14.43 14.21 -1.68
CA HIS A 4 -13.28 13.44 -1.23
C HIS A 4 -13.43 13.26 0.28
N ILE A 5 -14.12 12.20 0.67
CA ILE A 5 -13.98 11.64 2.01
C ILE A 5 -12.53 11.19 2.11
N ASP A 6 -11.73 11.91 2.88
CA ASP A 6 -10.39 11.47 3.26
C ASP A 6 -10.55 10.20 4.10
N GLN A 7 -10.48 9.03 3.44
CA GLN A 7 -10.59 7.76 4.14
C GLN A 7 -9.44 7.65 5.15
N PRO A 8 -9.75 7.39 6.43
CA PRO A 8 -8.73 7.35 7.47
C PRO A 8 -7.79 6.16 7.23
N TRP A 9 -6.51 6.39 7.52
CA TRP A 9 -5.51 5.32 7.51
C TRP A 9 -5.65 4.43 8.76
N HIS A 10 -5.79 3.13 8.53
CA HIS A 10 -5.60 2.11 9.56
C HIS A 10 -4.11 1.90 9.80
N HIS A 11 -3.69 1.84 11.07
CA HIS A 11 -2.30 1.63 11.46
C HIS A 11 -2.16 0.29 12.19
N CYS A 12 -1.14 -0.49 11.85
CA CYS A 12 -0.89 -1.79 12.45
C CYS A 12 0.61 -2.10 12.57
N ARG A 13 0.91 -3.13 13.36
CA ARG A 13 2.22 -3.78 13.37
C ARG A 13 2.34 -4.66 12.13
N PHE A 14 3.50 -4.59 11.48
CA PHE A 14 3.84 -5.40 10.34
C PHE A 14 4.87 -6.47 10.72
N GLU A 15 4.61 -7.71 10.32
CA GLU A 15 5.53 -8.82 10.51
C GLU A 15 5.78 -9.48 9.15
N ALA A 16 6.99 -9.28 8.63
CA ALA A 16 7.39 -9.83 7.35
C ALA A 16 7.50 -11.35 7.41
N THR A 17 6.96 -12.02 6.38
CA THR A 17 7.28 -13.41 6.07
C THR A 17 8.33 -13.47 4.96
N ALA A 18 8.82 -14.65 4.60
CA ALA A 18 9.73 -14.80 3.46
C ALA A 18 9.15 -14.29 2.12
N ALA A 19 7.83 -14.30 1.96
CA ALA A 19 7.18 -13.76 0.76
C ALA A 19 7.34 -12.23 0.62
N TRP A 20 7.62 -11.53 1.73
CA TRP A 20 7.84 -10.09 1.73
C TRP A 20 8.99 -9.68 0.80
N ASP A 21 10.05 -10.48 0.73
CA ASP A 21 11.24 -10.15 -0.06
C ASP A 21 10.92 -9.97 -1.55
N HIS A 22 9.85 -10.60 -2.05
CA HIS A 22 9.40 -10.48 -3.43
C HIS A 22 8.65 -9.18 -3.72
N VAL A 23 7.90 -8.65 -2.75
CA VAL A 23 7.03 -7.47 -2.94
C VAL A 23 7.60 -6.19 -2.35
N ARG A 24 8.54 -6.32 -1.39
CA ARG A 24 9.19 -5.20 -0.69
C ARG A 24 9.74 -4.13 -1.63
N PRO A 25 10.47 -4.45 -2.72
CA PRO A 25 11.04 -3.41 -3.58
C PRO A 25 9.95 -2.53 -4.21
N THR A 26 8.86 -3.14 -4.67
CA THR A 26 7.73 -2.44 -5.30
C THR A 26 7.00 -1.56 -4.29
N LEU A 27 6.67 -2.11 -3.11
CA LEU A 27 5.96 -1.33 -2.08
C LEU A 27 6.82 -0.22 -1.48
N ALA A 28 8.14 -0.41 -1.40
CA ALA A 28 9.06 0.65 -1.00
C ALA A 28 9.20 1.74 -2.07
N ALA A 29 9.13 1.39 -3.36
CA ALA A 29 9.13 2.36 -4.46
C ALA A 29 7.84 3.19 -4.45
N TRP A 30 6.68 2.54 -4.28
CA TRP A 30 5.40 3.20 -4.07
C TRP A 30 5.44 4.19 -2.90
N THR A 31 5.83 3.71 -1.71
CA THR A 31 5.90 4.56 -0.50
C THR A 31 6.78 5.79 -0.73
N ARG A 32 7.94 5.63 -1.36
CA ARG A 32 8.82 6.75 -1.70
C ARG A 32 8.21 7.70 -2.71
N ALA A 33 7.55 7.19 -3.75
CA ALA A 33 6.97 8.01 -4.80
C ALA A 33 5.87 8.95 -4.28
N VAL A 34 5.09 8.51 -3.28
CA VAL A 34 3.99 9.30 -2.70
C VAL A 34 4.38 10.15 -1.49
N GLU A 35 5.50 9.85 -0.85
CA GLU A 35 6.00 10.62 0.31
C GLU A 35 7.08 11.65 -0.07
N ASP A 36 7.56 11.66 -1.31
CA ASP A 36 8.50 12.66 -1.81
C ASP A 36 7.78 13.99 -2.08
N ASP A 37 8.18 15.05 -1.37
CA ASP A 37 7.67 16.43 -1.58
C ASP A 37 7.92 16.95 -3.01
N GLY A 38 8.84 16.33 -3.75
CA GLY A 38 9.14 16.59 -5.17
C GLY A 38 8.52 15.58 -6.14
N SER A 39 7.58 14.74 -5.69
CA SER A 39 6.98 13.67 -6.48
C SER A 39 6.46 14.15 -7.84
N ASN A 40 6.89 13.49 -8.90
CA ASN A 40 6.35 13.65 -10.24
C ASN A 40 5.12 12.74 -10.38
N GLU A 41 4.00 13.27 -10.89
CA GLU A 41 2.77 12.50 -11.16
C GLU A 41 3.07 11.21 -11.94
N LEU A 42 3.96 11.27 -12.94
CA LEU A 42 4.37 10.09 -13.71
C LEU A 42 5.03 9.01 -12.83
N ALA A 43 5.85 9.40 -11.87
CA ALA A 43 6.53 8.45 -10.98
C ALA A 43 5.56 7.80 -9.98
N VAL A 44 4.53 8.55 -9.57
CA VAL A 44 3.44 8.03 -8.73
C VAL A 44 2.62 7.01 -9.52
N ASP A 45 2.24 7.35 -10.75
CA ASP A 45 1.47 6.47 -11.63
C ASP A 45 2.24 5.17 -11.95
N GLU A 46 3.51 5.26 -12.34
CA GLU A 46 4.36 4.09 -12.61
C GLU A 46 4.52 3.19 -11.38
N ALA A 47 4.66 3.80 -10.20
CA ALA A 47 4.78 3.03 -8.95
C ALA A 47 3.45 2.37 -8.57
N LEU A 48 2.32 3.04 -8.80
CA LEU A 48 0.99 2.49 -8.57
C LEU A 48 0.71 1.31 -9.51
N GLU A 49 0.97 1.45 -10.82
CA GLU A 49 0.82 0.36 -11.79
C GLU A 49 1.66 -0.87 -11.40
N ALA A 50 2.88 -0.65 -10.89
CA ALA A 50 3.73 -1.73 -10.41
C ALA A 50 3.15 -2.45 -9.18
N VAL A 51 2.48 -1.72 -8.27
CA VAL A 51 1.77 -2.31 -7.12
C VAL A 51 0.54 -3.08 -7.58
N GLU A 52 -0.28 -2.53 -8.48
CA GLU A 52 -1.45 -3.20 -9.03
C GLU A 52 -1.10 -4.51 -9.75
N ALA A 53 0.05 -4.54 -10.45
CA ALA A 53 0.56 -5.74 -11.11
C ALA A 53 0.86 -6.91 -10.14
N LEU A 54 1.08 -6.62 -8.85
CA LEU A 54 1.26 -7.65 -7.81
C LEU A 54 -0.05 -8.35 -7.45
N ARG A 55 -1.21 -7.75 -7.74
CA ARG A 55 -2.56 -8.28 -7.43
C ARG A 55 -2.68 -8.73 -5.97
N LEU A 56 -2.22 -7.86 -5.06
CA LEU A 56 -2.28 -8.13 -3.63
C LEU A 56 -3.72 -8.13 -3.14
N VAL A 57 -3.96 -8.88 -2.07
CA VAL A 57 -5.25 -8.94 -1.39
C VAL A 57 -4.99 -8.88 0.12
N LEU A 58 -5.67 -7.99 0.83
CA LEU A 58 -5.69 -8.03 2.29
C LEU A 58 -6.73 -9.05 2.74
N VAL A 59 -6.34 -9.91 3.67
CA VAL A 59 -7.21 -10.96 4.22
C VAL A 59 -7.36 -10.73 5.72
N ALA A 60 -8.59 -10.46 6.16
CA ALA A 60 -8.90 -10.36 7.58
C ALA A 60 -8.86 -11.75 8.23
N VAL A 61 -8.05 -11.91 9.29
CA VAL A 61 -7.85 -13.21 9.97
C VAL A 61 -9.15 -13.77 10.57
N ALA A 62 -10.08 -12.90 11.01
CA ALA A 62 -11.30 -13.32 11.70
C ALA A 62 -12.50 -13.53 10.76
N ASP A 63 -12.64 -12.70 9.72
CA ASP A 63 -13.94 -12.53 9.05
C ASP A 63 -13.97 -12.97 7.58
N SER A 64 -12.88 -13.59 7.08
CA SER A 64 -12.76 -14.03 5.67
C SER A 64 -13.04 -12.93 4.64
N GLU A 65 -12.95 -11.67 5.05
CA GLU A 65 -13.07 -10.52 4.17
C GLU A 65 -11.79 -10.39 3.36
N TYR A 66 -11.98 -10.24 2.05
CA TYR A 66 -10.92 -10.01 1.06
C TYR A 66 -11.09 -8.59 0.55
N ILE A 67 -10.03 -7.80 0.66
CA ILE A 67 -9.97 -6.43 0.16
C ILE A 67 -8.91 -6.39 -0.93
N ASP A 68 -9.33 -6.10 -2.17
CA ASP A 68 -8.47 -6.04 -3.35
C ASP A 68 -8.27 -4.61 -3.89
N ASP A 69 -9.08 -3.65 -3.45
CA ASP A 69 -8.88 -2.22 -3.66
C ASP A 69 -8.41 -1.56 -2.35
N PHE A 70 -7.11 -1.32 -2.23
CA PHE A 70 -6.51 -0.70 -1.06
C PHE A 70 -5.16 -0.06 -1.38
N LEU A 71 -4.76 0.88 -0.53
CA LEU A 71 -3.38 1.40 -0.50
C LEU A 71 -2.66 0.90 0.75
N ILE A 72 -1.38 0.57 0.64
CA ILE A 72 -0.56 0.12 1.76
C ILE A 72 0.84 0.75 1.73
N HIS A 73 1.29 1.23 2.88
CA HIS A 73 2.66 1.67 3.13
C HIS A 73 3.23 0.81 4.25
N VAL A 74 4.49 0.38 4.09
CA VAL A 74 5.20 -0.43 5.09
C VAL A 74 6.51 0.24 5.44
N ASP A 75 6.70 0.55 6.72
CA ASP A 75 7.92 1.14 7.27
C ASP A 75 8.40 0.31 8.47
N GLY A 76 9.50 -0.42 8.25
CA GLY A 76 10.07 -1.31 9.26
C GLY A 76 9.09 -2.37 9.75
N ASP A 77 8.74 -2.30 11.03
CA ASP A 77 7.79 -3.17 11.73
C ASP A 77 6.38 -2.57 11.85
N THR A 78 6.10 -1.52 11.08
CA THR A 78 4.79 -0.86 11.03
C THR A 78 4.24 -0.83 9.60
N ALA A 79 2.93 -0.83 9.49
CA ALA A 79 2.23 -0.60 8.23
C ALA A 79 1.01 0.28 8.46
N ARG A 80 0.63 0.98 7.40
CA ARG A 80 -0.66 1.68 7.30
C ARG A 80 -1.35 1.32 6.00
N PHE A 81 -2.66 1.18 6.05
CA PHE A 81 -3.47 0.91 4.87
C PHE A 81 -4.82 1.62 4.93
N ARG A 82 -5.46 1.80 3.78
CA ARG A 82 -6.85 2.29 3.64
C ARG A 82 -7.53 1.60 2.47
N TYR A 83 -8.84 1.46 2.57
CA TYR A 83 -9.74 0.79 1.63
C TYR A 83 -11.16 1.35 1.79
#